data_AF-T1PBW2-F1
#
_entry.id   AF-T1PBW2-F1
#
_cell.length_a   1.000
_cell.length_b   1.000
_cell.length_c   1.000
_cell.angle_alpha   90.00
_cell.angle_beta   90.00
_cell.angle_gamma   90.00
#
_symmetry.space_group_name_H-M   'P 1'
#
loop_
_entity.id
_entity.type
_entity.pdbx_description
1 polymer ?
#
loop_
_entity_poly.entity_id
_entity_poly.type
_entity_poly.pdbx_seq_one_letter_code
_entity_poly.pdbx_strand_id
1 'polypeptide(L)'
;MTISLRLFLLLGLAAVVWSSDVDHKALNEKQRSIVMDFLDKDFKPCTSFYQYACFKWSDSHEKTRDNFTTVAAMLNYEANMEVMEYLEKTPQANMPDFVKNFKDFYGSCMEQREFKALTYMHWMEKEDNMKWALLTADNAEDVAVFTWPTTLAMFRKYGFNDIFLKETITYQSSDKFTIALSKPNYGTYNYLNSYHMEEFNTSIPLPPGTMDFMKLWEIIDKFEDKLNDMKFEKEKKIYKFTELPYAWMREYLLALAKPKVPDANMEIVLDNVAYMEAFDRLLKEYDNLFLTRYLEVRFIYHMAMAQKRDTPNECMTTAKSLMPMAFEWIYAELHPELQHEMAKIYQMFENIVKNVNRTLHMDKHGLIPKELFEKLDTIQLKVGNLPQENSKEILQTYFNVLHLSPTEYYGNYLKLLRFHYELEHTYANYGDTNHLRDNKEFFYKTPEYKYDPEIHPEYYAPLNILVLPLALLRPPVYHVDFEDFFKQSSLGSLMGNGIFGSFETLHDRFDDDQLQQLAQVVGVHSAFEVFFSSLQPEDISRYQTMFNLTSLQELKQMFFLNAVHYRCEWYVANADVVDFMATHLSDFAESFDCKMNSFLKMF
;
A
#
# COMPACT_ATOMS: atom_id res chain seq x y z
N MET A 1 6.09 4.87 -70.91
CA MET A 1 7.44 5.36 -70.57
C MET A 1 7.38 5.85 -69.14
N THR A 2 8.27 5.31 -68.32
CA THR A 2 8.21 5.11 -66.86
C THR A 2 8.10 6.38 -66.00
N ILE A 3 7.07 6.44 -65.16
CA ILE A 3 6.97 7.32 -63.98
C ILE A 3 7.16 6.42 -62.76
N SER A 4 8.23 6.69 -61.99
CA SER A 4 8.48 6.08 -60.68
C SER A 4 8.20 7.15 -59.62
N LEU A 5 7.03 7.08 -58.99
CA LEU A 5 6.70 7.86 -57.80
C LEU A 5 6.48 6.85 -56.67
N ARG A 6 7.46 6.75 -55.77
CA ARG A 6 7.38 5.89 -54.58
C ARG A 6 6.36 6.49 -53.62
N LEU A 7 5.23 5.81 -53.47
CA LEU A 7 4.24 6.06 -52.43
C LEU A 7 4.84 5.65 -51.08
N PHE A 8 5.12 6.63 -50.21
CA PHE A 8 5.35 6.38 -48.79
C PHE A 8 4.00 6.10 -48.14
N LEU A 9 3.75 4.83 -47.81
CA LEU A 9 2.65 4.42 -46.93
C LEU A 9 3.02 4.83 -45.49
N LEU A 10 2.49 5.98 -45.07
CA LEU A 10 2.31 6.33 -43.67
C LEU A 10 1.30 5.34 -43.08
N LEU A 11 1.79 4.26 -42.49
CA LEU A 11 1.01 3.45 -41.54
C LEU A 11 0.88 4.27 -40.26
N GLY A 12 -0.18 5.08 -40.21
CA GLY A 12 -0.65 5.66 -38.96
C GLY A 12 -0.93 4.53 -37.99
N LEU A 13 -0.29 4.58 -36.83
CA LEU A 13 -0.70 3.83 -35.64
C LEU A 13 -2.17 4.14 -35.39
N ALA A 14 -3.05 3.24 -35.79
CA ALA A 14 -4.40 3.20 -35.27
C ALA A 14 -4.25 2.89 -33.78
N ALA A 15 -4.31 3.93 -32.95
CA ALA A 15 -4.76 3.76 -31.59
C ALA A 15 -6.07 2.98 -31.69
N VAL A 16 -6.11 1.79 -31.09
CA VAL A 16 -7.38 1.10 -30.85
C VAL A 16 -8.10 1.97 -29.83
N VAL A 17 -8.80 2.99 -30.33
CA VAL A 17 -9.81 3.70 -29.57
C VAL A 17 -10.84 2.62 -29.25
N TRP A 18 -10.90 2.20 -27.99
CA TRP A 18 -12.07 1.51 -27.47
C TRP A 18 -13.23 2.52 -27.46
N SER A 19 -13.76 2.86 -28.64
CA SER A 19 -15.06 3.54 -28.74
C SER A 19 -16.13 2.47 -28.77
N SER A 20 -16.39 1.86 -27.61
CA SER A 20 -17.78 1.48 -27.34
C SER A 20 -18.41 2.72 -26.73
N ASP A 21 -19.27 3.42 -27.48
CA ASP A 21 -20.34 4.23 -26.90
C ASP A 21 -21.14 3.25 -26.02
N VAL A 22 -20.71 3.08 -24.76
CA VAL A 22 -21.52 2.37 -23.78
C VAL A 22 -22.70 3.29 -23.56
N ASP A 23 -23.90 2.82 -23.90
CA ASP A 23 -25.13 3.57 -23.64
C ASP A 23 -25.13 3.98 -22.16
N HIS A 24 -25.03 5.30 -21.92
CA HIS A 24 -24.96 5.91 -20.59
C HIS A 24 -26.06 5.37 -19.67
N LYS A 25 -27.28 5.18 -20.22
CA LYS A 25 -28.39 4.61 -19.46
C LYS A 25 -28.11 3.15 -19.10
N ALA A 26 -27.71 2.32 -20.08
CA ALA A 26 -27.41 0.91 -19.86
C ALA A 26 -26.26 0.69 -18.86
N LEU A 27 -25.23 1.54 -18.88
CA LEU A 27 -24.13 1.47 -17.91
C LEU A 27 -24.63 1.69 -16.48
N ASN A 28 -25.44 2.73 -16.26
CA ASN A 28 -25.98 3.07 -14.95
C ASN A 28 -27.01 2.04 -14.48
N GLU A 29 -27.84 1.51 -15.38
CA GLU A 29 -28.76 0.40 -15.07
C GLU A 29 -28.00 -0.88 -14.70
N LYS A 30 -26.86 -1.16 -15.36
CA LYS A 30 -25.96 -2.27 -15.01
C LYS A 30 -25.37 -2.09 -13.61
N GLN A 31 -24.85 -0.90 -13.29
CA GLN A 31 -24.32 -0.63 -11.95
C GLN A 31 -25.40 -0.79 -10.88
N ARG A 32 -26.63 -0.30 -11.15
CA ARG A 32 -27.78 -0.56 -10.27
C ARG A 32 -28.04 -2.06 -10.11
N SER A 33 -28.05 -2.84 -11.19
CA SER A 33 -28.26 -4.29 -11.11
C SER A 33 -27.23 -4.94 -10.19
N ILE A 34 -25.94 -4.63 -10.39
CA ILE A 34 -24.84 -5.16 -9.58
C ILE A 34 -25.09 -4.90 -8.08
N VAL A 35 -25.38 -3.66 -7.71
CA VAL A 35 -25.67 -3.29 -6.30
C VAL A 35 -26.88 -4.05 -5.75
N MET A 36 -27.90 -4.29 -6.57
CA MET A 36 -29.12 -4.98 -6.14
C MET A 36 -28.99 -6.50 -6.11
N ASP A 37 -28.09 -7.07 -6.92
CA ASP A 37 -27.85 -8.52 -7.03
C ASP A 37 -27.17 -9.08 -5.78
N PHE A 38 -26.41 -8.25 -5.05
CA PHE A 38 -25.79 -8.64 -3.78
C PHE A 38 -26.75 -8.64 -2.57
N LEU A 39 -27.96 -8.10 -2.75
CA LEU A 39 -28.93 -8.00 -1.67
C LEU A 39 -29.44 -9.36 -1.21
N ASP A 40 -29.51 -9.53 0.10
CA ASP A 40 -30.23 -10.63 0.72
C ASP A 40 -31.34 -10.12 1.65
N LYS A 41 -32.59 -10.39 1.24
CA LYS A 41 -33.80 -9.91 1.93
C LYS A 41 -34.19 -10.74 3.14
N ASP A 42 -33.50 -11.85 3.40
CA ASP A 42 -33.68 -12.61 4.64
C ASP A 42 -33.06 -11.85 5.83
N PHE A 43 -32.11 -10.95 5.56
CA PHE A 43 -31.56 -10.02 6.52
C PHE A 43 -32.32 -8.68 6.51
N LYS A 44 -32.36 -8.02 7.67
CA LYS A 44 -33.02 -6.72 7.82
C LYS A 44 -31.96 -5.60 7.82
N PRO A 45 -32.13 -4.55 6.99
CA PRO A 45 -31.14 -3.48 6.87
C PRO A 45 -30.93 -2.70 8.17
N CYS A 46 -31.95 -2.61 9.03
CA CYS A 46 -31.84 -1.88 10.30
C CYS A 46 -31.10 -2.63 11.42
N THR A 47 -30.80 -3.92 11.23
CA THR A 47 -30.15 -4.77 12.26
C THR A 47 -28.86 -5.41 11.78
N SER A 48 -28.76 -5.77 10.50
CA SER A 48 -27.52 -6.26 9.91
C SER A 48 -27.48 -5.83 8.45
N PHE A 49 -27.02 -4.60 8.25
CA PHE A 49 -26.97 -3.97 6.94
C PHE A 49 -25.89 -4.59 6.06
N TYR A 50 -24.75 -4.98 6.64
CA TYR A 50 -23.70 -5.68 5.90
C TYR A 50 -24.26 -6.95 5.26
N GLN A 51 -24.94 -7.80 6.04
CA GLN A 51 -25.53 -9.03 5.50
C GLN A 51 -26.63 -8.72 4.48
N TYR A 52 -27.45 -7.71 4.73
CA TYR A 52 -28.45 -7.26 3.76
C TYR A 52 -27.84 -6.81 2.43
N ALA A 53 -26.69 -6.13 2.44
CA ALA A 53 -26.09 -5.48 1.27
C ALA A 53 -25.02 -6.31 0.54
N CYS A 54 -24.26 -7.13 1.27
CA CYS A 54 -23.04 -7.78 0.77
C CYS A 54 -23.07 -9.31 0.83
N PHE A 55 -24.06 -9.95 1.46
CA PHE A 55 -24.01 -11.40 1.75
C PHE A 55 -23.77 -12.26 0.49
N LYS A 56 -24.36 -11.91 -0.65
CA LYS A 56 -24.20 -12.67 -1.89
C LYS A 56 -22.92 -12.34 -2.68
N TRP A 57 -22.06 -11.47 -2.15
CA TRP A 57 -20.78 -11.13 -2.78
C TRP A 57 -19.91 -12.38 -2.98
N SER A 58 -19.79 -13.23 -1.95
CA SER A 58 -19.01 -14.47 -2.00
C SER A 58 -19.52 -15.43 -3.07
N ASP A 59 -20.83 -15.67 -3.08
CA ASP A 59 -21.48 -16.62 -4.01
C ASP A 59 -21.31 -16.16 -5.47
N SER A 60 -21.37 -14.85 -5.69
CA SER A 60 -21.24 -14.26 -7.03
C SER A 60 -19.80 -14.33 -7.58
N HIS A 61 -18.79 -14.52 -6.72
CA HIS A 61 -17.37 -14.47 -7.07
C HIS A 61 -16.61 -15.76 -6.73
N GLU A 62 -17.32 -16.88 -6.53
CA GLU A 62 -16.71 -18.15 -6.12
C GLU A 62 -15.58 -18.61 -7.07
N LYS A 63 -15.77 -18.40 -8.37
CA LYS A 63 -14.78 -18.80 -9.41
C LYS A 63 -13.53 -17.92 -9.43
N THR A 64 -13.56 -16.75 -8.82
CA THR A 64 -12.45 -15.79 -8.79
C THR A 64 -11.84 -15.61 -7.40
N ARG A 65 -12.25 -16.44 -6.43
CA ARG A 65 -11.79 -16.41 -5.04
C ARG A 65 -10.27 -16.47 -4.90
N ASP A 66 -9.59 -17.23 -5.75
CA ASP A 66 -8.13 -17.37 -5.73
C ASP A 66 -7.40 -16.08 -6.18
N ASN A 67 -8.11 -15.16 -6.85
CA ASN A 67 -7.54 -13.89 -7.30
C ASN A 67 -7.87 -12.73 -6.34
N PHE A 68 -9.07 -12.70 -5.77
CA PHE A 68 -9.52 -11.64 -4.87
C PHE A 68 -10.63 -12.11 -3.93
N THR A 69 -10.69 -11.49 -2.74
CA THR A 69 -11.71 -11.76 -1.72
C THR A 69 -12.42 -10.48 -1.22
N THR A 70 -12.01 -9.31 -1.68
CA THR A 70 -12.61 -8.01 -1.37
C THR A 70 -12.89 -7.26 -2.66
N VAL A 71 -13.79 -6.28 -2.65
CA VAL A 71 -13.98 -5.38 -3.81
C VAL A 71 -12.69 -4.60 -4.10
N ALA A 72 -11.95 -4.17 -3.08
CA ALA A 72 -10.68 -3.47 -3.25
C ALA A 72 -9.62 -4.34 -3.97
N ALA A 73 -9.54 -5.63 -3.64
CA ALA A 73 -8.69 -6.59 -4.34
C ALA A 73 -9.19 -6.91 -5.75
N MET A 74 -10.51 -6.92 -5.98
CA MET A 74 -11.07 -7.07 -7.33
C MET A 74 -10.63 -5.92 -8.24
N LEU A 75 -10.70 -4.67 -7.75
CA LEU A 75 -10.24 -3.49 -8.49
C LEU A 75 -8.77 -3.63 -8.90
N ASN A 76 -7.93 -4.11 -7.97
CA ASN A 76 -6.52 -4.39 -8.25
C ASN A 76 -6.35 -5.47 -9.31
N TYR A 77 -7.06 -6.59 -9.17
CA TYR A 77 -7.02 -7.69 -10.12
C TYR A 77 -7.41 -7.26 -11.54
N GLU A 78 -8.51 -6.53 -11.68
CA GLU A 78 -8.96 -6.07 -13.00
C GLU A 78 -8.00 -5.06 -13.63
N ALA A 79 -7.45 -4.12 -12.84
CA ALA A 79 -6.43 -3.20 -13.33
C ALA A 79 -5.15 -3.94 -13.75
N ASN A 80 -4.75 -4.96 -13.00
CA ASN A 80 -3.64 -5.83 -13.36
C ASN A 80 -3.90 -6.56 -14.68
N MET A 81 -5.13 -7.03 -14.93
CA MET A 81 -5.50 -7.69 -16.19
C MET A 81 -5.32 -6.76 -17.40
N GLU A 82 -5.75 -5.50 -17.29
CA GLU A 82 -5.62 -4.52 -18.37
C GLU A 82 -4.15 -4.18 -18.66
N VAL A 83 -3.34 -4.00 -17.61
CA VAL A 83 -1.90 -3.76 -17.76
C VAL A 83 -1.18 -5.00 -18.33
N MET A 84 -1.53 -6.20 -17.88
CA MET A 84 -0.99 -7.45 -18.45
C MET A 84 -1.28 -7.56 -19.96
N GLU A 85 -2.52 -7.25 -20.37
CA GLU A 85 -2.92 -7.24 -21.78
C GLU A 85 -2.13 -6.19 -22.58
N TYR A 86 -1.94 -4.99 -22.05
CA TYR A 86 -1.11 -3.96 -22.66
C TYR A 86 0.34 -4.44 -22.86
N LEU A 87 0.94 -5.07 -21.84
CA LEU A 87 2.30 -5.57 -21.90
C LEU A 87 2.46 -6.70 -22.93
N GLU A 88 1.44 -7.54 -23.09
CA GLU A 88 1.44 -8.63 -24.08
C GLU A 88 1.32 -8.08 -25.52
N LYS A 89 0.36 -7.19 -25.76
CA LYS A 89 0.00 -6.74 -27.11
C LYS A 89 0.94 -5.65 -27.65
N THR A 90 1.57 -4.88 -26.79
CA THR A 90 2.42 -3.77 -27.21
C THR A 90 3.84 -4.25 -27.55
N PRO A 91 4.35 -3.98 -28.77
CA PRO A 91 5.72 -4.31 -29.12
C PRO A 91 6.72 -3.52 -28.25
N GLN A 92 7.77 -4.20 -27.78
CA GLN A 92 8.77 -3.59 -26.88
C GLN A 92 9.45 -2.36 -27.51
N ALA A 93 9.57 -2.29 -28.85
CA ALA A 93 10.11 -1.14 -29.56
C ALA A 93 9.29 0.16 -29.36
N ASN A 94 8.00 0.03 -29.02
CA ASN A 94 7.09 1.16 -28.80
C ASN A 94 7.01 1.57 -27.32
N MET A 95 7.66 0.82 -26.41
CA MET A 95 7.64 1.09 -24.98
C MET A 95 8.78 2.04 -24.57
N PRO A 96 8.54 2.99 -23.65
CA PRO A 96 9.60 3.65 -22.91
C PRO A 96 10.46 2.64 -22.13
N ASP A 97 11.72 2.97 -21.81
CA ASP A 97 12.63 2.00 -21.20
C ASP A 97 12.19 1.56 -19.80
N PHE A 98 11.58 2.45 -19.01
CA PHE A 98 11.00 2.07 -17.71
C PHE A 98 9.84 1.07 -17.85
N VAL A 99 9.05 1.15 -18.94
CA VAL A 99 7.97 0.17 -19.23
C VAL A 99 8.58 -1.16 -19.68
N LYS A 100 9.70 -1.15 -20.41
CA LYS A 100 10.45 -2.38 -20.73
C LYS A 100 10.96 -3.05 -19.46
N ASN A 101 11.58 -2.29 -18.55
CA ASN A 101 12.00 -2.81 -17.25
C ASN A 101 10.82 -3.40 -16.46
N PHE A 102 9.67 -2.71 -16.43
CA PHE A 102 8.46 -3.22 -15.80
C PHE A 102 8.00 -4.56 -16.40
N LYS A 103 8.00 -4.65 -17.74
CA LYS A 103 7.68 -5.88 -18.48
C LYS A 103 8.68 -7.00 -18.18
N ASP A 104 9.97 -6.71 -18.17
CA ASP A 104 11.04 -7.68 -17.92
C ASP A 104 10.98 -8.22 -16.49
N PHE A 105 10.67 -7.36 -15.51
CA PHE A 105 10.41 -7.81 -14.14
C PHE A 105 9.22 -8.77 -14.07
N TYR A 106 8.06 -8.36 -14.62
CA TYR A 106 6.85 -9.19 -14.64
C TYR A 106 7.10 -10.53 -15.36
N GLY A 107 7.77 -10.51 -16.51
CA GLY A 107 8.14 -11.71 -17.27
C GLY A 107 9.03 -12.66 -16.45
N SER A 108 10.08 -12.13 -15.80
CA SER A 108 10.97 -12.94 -14.98
C SER A 108 10.27 -13.56 -13.78
N CYS A 109 9.31 -12.84 -13.18
CA CYS A 109 8.48 -13.35 -12.08
C CYS A 109 7.66 -14.57 -12.51
N MET A 110 7.06 -14.48 -13.69
CA MET A 110 6.22 -15.53 -14.25
C MET A 110 7.00 -16.83 -14.54
N GLU A 111 8.29 -16.72 -14.87
CA GLU A 111 9.19 -17.86 -15.11
C GLU A 111 9.68 -18.53 -13.81
N GLN A 112 9.80 -17.78 -12.72
CA GLN A 112 10.35 -18.27 -11.45
C GLN A 112 9.33 -18.09 -10.32
N ARG A 113 8.39 -19.04 -10.19
CA ARG A 113 7.31 -18.99 -9.18
C ARG A 113 7.73 -19.53 -7.81
N GLU A 114 8.46 -20.65 -7.75
CA GLU A 114 8.89 -21.26 -6.48
C GLU A 114 10.17 -20.64 -5.92
N PHE A 115 10.17 -20.24 -4.65
CA PHE A 115 11.36 -19.67 -4.00
C PHE A 115 12.49 -20.71 -3.89
N LYS A 116 13.71 -20.32 -4.24
CA LYS A 116 14.91 -21.16 -4.25
C LYS A 116 16.01 -20.46 -3.48
N ALA A 117 16.11 -20.76 -2.18
CA ALA A 117 17.04 -20.11 -1.25
C ALA A 117 18.47 -20.09 -1.76
N LEU A 118 19.01 -21.24 -2.20
CA LEU A 118 20.39 -21.33 -2.70
C LEU A 118 20.63 -20.45 -3.94
N THR A 119 19.69 -20.41 -4.89
CA THR A 119 19.80 -19.55 -6.07
C THR A 119 19.76 -18.07 -5.67
N TYR A 120 18.92 -17.70 -4.71
CA TYR A 120 18.87 -16.35 -4.16
C TYR A 120 20.19 -15.96 -3.48
N MET A 121 20.78 -16.87 -2.69
CA MET A 121 22.08 -16.67 -2.05
C MET A 121 23.19 -16.42 -3.07
N HIS A 122 23.23 -17.18 -4.16
CA HIS A 122 24.21 -16.96 -5.24
C HIS A 122 24.06 -15.62 -5.96
N TRP A 123 22.84 -15.08 -6.04
CA TRP A 123 22.63 -13.73 -6.57
C TRP A 123 23.21 -12.66 -5.65
N MET A 124 23.05 -12.79 -4.33
CA MET A 124 23.68 -11.90 -3.35
C MET A 124 25.22 -11.97 -3.39
N GLU A 125 25.77 -13.18 -3.56
CA GLU A 125 27.23 -13.38 -3.76
C GLU A 125 27.71 -12.64 -5.01
N LYS A 126 26.95 -12.68 -6.10
CA LYS A 126 27.28 -12.01 -7.37
C LYS A 126 27.17 -10.48 -7.28
N GLU A 127 26.11 -9.96 -6.67
CA GLU A 127 25.81 -8.53 -6.68
C GLU A 127 26.65 -7.73 -5.67
N ASP A 128 26.91 -8.28 -4.47
CA ASP A 128 27.60 -7.54 -3.39
C ASP A 128 28.82 -8.30 -2.81
N ASN A 129 29.29 -9.35 -3.49
CA ASN A 129 30.42 -10.19 -3.03
C ASN A 129 30.20 -10.70 -1.59
N MET A 130 28.93 -10.99 -1.27
CA MET A 130 28.54 -11.45 0.05
C MET A 130 29.11 -12.84 0.33
N LYS A 131 29.60 -13.04 1.55
CA LYS A 131 29.94 -14.37 2.09
C LYS A 131 28.85 -14.78 3.09
N TRP A 132 28.62 -16.08 3.22
CA TRP A 132 27.61 -16.64 4.13
C TRP A 132 28.27 -17.39 5.28
N ALA A 133 27.99 -16.96 6.52
CA ALA A 133 28.41 -17.62 7.75
C ALA A 133 27.78 -19.01 7.90
N LEU A 134 26.58 -19.23 7.36
CA LEU A 134 25.93 -20.54 7.25
C LEU A 134 26.77 -21.54 6.46
N LEU A 135 27.49 -21.08 5.44
CA LEU A 135 28.32 -21.91 4.57
C LEU A 135 29.80 -21.95 5.02
N THR A 136 30.14 -21.34 6.15
CA THR A 136 31.50 -21.29 6.67
C THR A 136 31.69 -22.23 7.85
N ALA A 137 32.68 -23.12 7.78
CA ALA A 137 32.98 -24.08 8.84
C ALA A 137 33.41 -23.36 10.14
N ASP A 138 33.07 -23.95 11.29
CA ASP A 138 33.26 -23.32 12.61
C ASP A 138 34.73 -23.02 12.94
N ASN A 139 35.66 -23.75 12.32
CA ASN A 139 37.10 -23.62 12.52
C ASN A 139 37.83 -22.84 11.40
N ALA A 140 37.10 -22.26 10.45
CA ALA A 140 37.70 -21.54 9.34
C ALA A 140 38.34 -20.21 9.81
N GLU A 141 39.48 -19.84 9.22
CA GLU A 141 40.15 -18.56 9.52
C GLU A 141 39.27 -17.35 9.16
N ASP A 142 38.39 -17.52 8.15
CA ASP A 142 37.44 -16.51 7.68
C ASP A 142 36.31 -16.20 8.67
N VAL A 143 36.15 -16.98 9.76
CA VAL A 143 35.10 -16.74 10.77
C VAL A 143 35.19 -15.33 11.39
N ALA A 144 36.41 -14.79 11.52
CA ALA A 144 36.62 -13.44 12.06
C ALA A 144 36.11 -12.30 11.16
N VAL A 145 35.70 -12.59 9.92
CA VAL A 145 35.18 -11.61 8.96
C VAL A 145 33.69 -11.29 9.23
N PHE A 146 32.95 -12.19 9.88
CA PHE A 146 31.52 -12.05 10.10
C PHE A 146 31.22 -11.24 11.37
N THR A 147 30.53 -10.11 11.20
CA THR A 147 29.96 -9.35 12.32
C THR A 147 28.48 -9.12 12.06
N TRP A 148 27.63 -9.46 13.03
CA TRP A 148 26.18 -9.31 12.86
C TRP A 148 25.75 -7.87 12.53
N PRO A 149 26.38 -6.77 13.01
CA PRO A 149 25.97 -5.41 12.64
C PRO A 149 26.21 -5.12 11.16
N THR A 150 27.33 -5.63 10.60
CA THR A 150 27.63 -5.42 9.17
C THR A 150 26.73 -6.29 8.29
N THR A 151 26.42 -7.52 8.70
CA THR A 151 25.45 -8.39 8.02
C THR A 151 24.05 -7.79 8.05
N LEU A 152 23.59 -7.29 9.19
CA LEU A 152 22.31 -6.61 9.31
C LEU A 152 22.24 -5.37 8.40
N ALA A 153 23.30 -4.57 8.36
CA ALA A 153 23.39 -3.43 7.47
C ALA A 153 23.38 -3.82 5.99
N MET A 154 23.99 -4.95 5.62
CA MET A 154 23.92 -5.49 4.26
C MET A 154 22.47 -5.87 3.90
N PHE A 155 21.80 -6.63 4.75
CA PHE A 155 20.43 -7.06 4.51
C PHE A 155 19.41 -5.91 4.50
N ARG A 156 19.64 -4.86 5.30
CA ARG A 156 18.80 -3.65 5.29
C ARG A 156 18.74 -3.01 3.89
N LYS A 157 19.84 -3.05 3.12
CA LYS A 157 19.89 -2.56 1.72
C LYS A 157 18.96 -3.31 0.78
N TYR A 158 18.58 -4.52 1.17
CA TYR A 158 17.68 -5.40 0.45
C TYR A 158 16.33 -5.55 1.17
N GLY A 159 15.89 -4.52 1.89
CA GLY A 159 14.54 -4.46 2.47
C GLY A 159 14.36 -5.21 3.80
N PHE A 160 15.40 -5.84 4.33
CA PHE A 160 15.34 -6.51 5.63
C PHE A 160 15.38 -5.49 6.78
N ASN A 161 14.21 -4.97 7.11
CA ASN A 161 13.95 -4.08 8.23
C ASN A 161 13.07 -4.83 9.25
N ASP A 162 13.08 -4.45 10.54
CA ASP A 162 12.10 -4.93 11.55
C ASP A 162 12.35 -6.34 12.15
N ILE A 163 13.61 -6.75 12.40
CA ILE A 163 13.93 -7.99 13.17
C ILE A 163 14.66 -7.71 14.48
N PHE A 164 15.84 -7.10 14.40
CA PHE A 164 16.61 -6.65 15.58
C PHE A 164 16.32 -5.20 15.91
N LEU A 165 16.15 -4.40 14.86
CA LEU A 165 15.85 -2.99 14.93
C LEU A 165 15.00 -2.63 13.73
N LYS A 166 14.09 -1.69 13.94
CA LYS A 166 13.41 -0.99 12.87
C LYS A 166 14.10 0.35 12.68
N GLU A 167 14.68 0.55 11.52
CA GLU A 167 15.14 1.86 11.09
C GLU A 167 13.99 2.57 10.38
N THR A 168 13.75 3.83 10.73
CA THR A 168 12.73 4.64 10.08
C THR A 168 13.24 6.07 9.94
N ILE A 169 13.02 6.66 8.76
CA ILE A 169 13.25 8.08 8.56
C ILE A 169 11.98 8.81 8.98
N THR A 170 12.05 9.54 10.09
CA THR A 170 10.95 10.38 10.56
C THR A 170 11.17 11.81 10.11
N TYR A 171 10.26 12.31 9.28
CA TYR A 171 10.21 13.71 8.90
C TYR A 171 9.51 14.50 10.01
N GLN A 172 10.26 15.30 10.76
CA GLN A 172 9.72 16.25 11.74
C GLN A 172 9.22 17.51 11.03
N SER A 173 9.95 17.87 9.99
CA SER A 173 9.61 18.83 8.96
C SER A 173 10.24 18.34 7.66
N SER A 174 10.06 19.11 6.62
CA SER A 174 10.55 18.83 5.29
C SER A 174 12.09 18.78 5.11
N ASP A 175 12.86 19.41 6.02
CA ASP A 175 14.35 19.51 6.02
C ASP A 175 14.95 18.81 7.23
N LYS A 176 14.15 18.65 8.29
CA LYS A 176 14.56 17.95 9.49
C LYS A 176 13.96 16.57 9.47
N PHE A 177 14.72 15.66 8.91
CA PHE A 177 14.53 14.24 9.17
C PHE A 177 15.45 13.80 10.29
N THR A 178 15.00 12.80 11.02
CA THR A 178 15.82 12.06 11.96
C THR A 178 15.71 10.58 11.65
N ILE A 179 16.83 9.87 11.70
CA ILE A 179 16.78 8.42 11.69
C ILE A 179 16.38 7.96 13.09
N ALA A 180 15.26 7.24 13.18
CA ALA A 180 14.81 6.58 14.37
C ALA A 180 15.21 5.10 14.33
N LEU A 181 15.79 4.61 15.43
CA LEU A 181 15.97 3.20 15.69
C LEU A 181 14.97 2.78 16.76
N SER A 182 14.08 1.87 16.40
CA SER A 182 12.93 1.49 17.20
C SER A 182 12.91 -0.01 17.47
N LYS A 183 12.22 -0.40 18.55
CA LYS A 183 11.91 -1.81 18.82
C LYS A 183 11.06 -2.33 17.65
N PRO A 184 11.38 -3.50 17.09
CA PRO A 184 10.57 -4.11 16.05
C PRO A 184 9.14 -4.46 16.50
N ASN A 185 8.21 -4.47 15.56
CA ASN A 185 6.85 -4.94 15.84
C ASN A 185 6.77 -6.47 15.78
N TYR A 186 6.91 -7.12 16.94
CA TYR A 186 6.83 -8.58 17.01
C TYR A 186 5.41 -9.15 16.88
N GLY A 187 4.37 -8.30 16.87
CA GLY A 187 2.99 -8.72 16.62
C GLY A 187 2.75 -9.22 15.19
N THR A 188 3.57 -8.78 14.24
CA THR A 188 3.56 -9.21 12.83
C THR A 188 4.72 -10.14 12.49
N TYR A 189 5.38 -10.69 13.52
CA TYR A 189 6.57 -11.51 13.35
C TYR A 189 6.19 -12.93 12.94
N ASN A 190 6.61 -13.31 11.73
CA ASN A 190 6.54 -14.71 11.33
C ASN A 190 7.65 -15.47 12.05
N TYR A 191 7.27 -16.32 13.00
CA TYR A 191 8.20 -17.16 13.74
C TYR A 191 8.79 -18.23 12.82
N LEU A 192 10.10 -18.43 12.93
CA LEU A 192 10.71 -19.63 12.38
C LEU A 192 10.11 -20.86 13.08
N ASN A 193 10.10 -21.99 12.39
CA ASN A 193 9.69 -23.25 12.98
C ASN A 193 10.57 -24.37 12.42
N SER A 194 10.46 -25.56 13.01
CA SER A 194 11.27 -26.70 12.61
C SER A 194 11.10 -27.09 11.14
N TYR A 195 9.90 -26.92 10.56
CA TYR A 195 9.65 -27.26 9.15
C TYR A 195 10.46 -26.39 8.19
N HIS A 196 10.53 -25.07 8.45
CA HIS A 196 11.36 -24.17 7.64
C HIS A 196 12.85 -24.53 7.74
N MET A 197 13.30 -24.92 8.93
CA MET A 197 14.70 -25.32 9.15
C MET A 197 15.03 -26.65 8.47
N GLU A 198 14.10 -27.62 8.48
CA GLU A 198 14.22 -28.87 7.71
C GLU A 198 14.28 -28.60 6.21
N GLU A 199 13.45 -27.70 5.70
CA GLU A 199 13.46 -27.29 4.29
C GLU A 199 14.82 -26.67 3.91
N PHE A 200 15.35 -25.76 4.72
CA PHE A 200 16.69 -25.20 4.49
C PHE A 200 17.78 -26.26 4.57
N ASN A 201 17.68 -27.21 5.51
CA ASN A 201 18.65 -28.29 5.64
C ASN A 201 18.69 -29.20 4.40
N THR A 202 17.56 -29.38 3.73
CA THR A 202 17.47 -30.21 2.52
C THR A 202 17.83 -29.44 1.25
N SER A 203 17.57 -28.14 1.20
CA SER A 203 17.74 -27.31 0.00
C SER A 203 19.07 -26.56 -0.09
N ILE A 204 19.75 -26.34 1.04
CA ILE A 204 21.03 -25.61 1.10
C ILE A 204 22.14 -26.61 1.48
N PRO A 205 23.03 -26.97 0.53
CA PRO A 205 24.11 -27.90 0.80
C PRO A 205 25.16 -27.27 1.71
N LEU A 206 25.31 -27.84 2.90
CA LEU A 206 26.25 -27.38 3.92
C LEU A 206 27.63 -28.03 3.74
N PRO A 207 28.74 -27.25 3.66
CA PRO A 207 30.09 -27.79 3.62
C PRO A 207 30.46 -28.61 4.87
N PRO A 208 31.41 -29.57 4.78
CA PRO A 208 31.85 -30.32 5.95
C PRO A 208 32.39 -29.39 7.06
N GLY A 209 31.93 -29.61 8.29
CA GLY A 209 32.36 -28.83 9.45
C GLY A 209 31.55 -27.56 9.73
N THR A 210 30.45 -27.34 9.01
CA THR A 210 29.45 -26.33 9.38
C THR A 210 28.42 -26.90 10.37
N MET A 211 27.72 -26.00 11.05
CA MET A 211 26.58 -26.34 11.90
C MET A 211 25.35 -26.65 11.05
N ASP A 212 24.70 -27.78 11.31
CA ASP A 212 23.44 -28.19 10.70
C ASP A 212 22.26 -27.28 11.13
N PHE A 213 21.32 -27.04 10.22
CA PHE A 213 20.19 -26.13 10.46
C PHE A 213 19.32 -26.56 11.66
N MET A 214 19.14 -27.85 11.91
CA MET A 214 18.35 -28.32 13.06
C MET A 214 19.06 -28.09 14.39
N LYS A 215 20.39 -28.18 14.42
CA LYS A 215 21.17 -27.79 15.61
C LYS A 215 21.12 -26.28 15.84
N LEU A 216 21.17 -25.50 14.77
CA LEU A 216 21.03 -24.05 14.84
C LEU A 216 19.62 -23.68 15.36
N TRP A 217 18.58 -24.37 14.89
CA TRP A 217 17.19 -24.19 15.33
C TRP A 217 17.01 -24.31 16.85
N GLU A 218 17.62 -25.31 17.50
CA GLU A 218 17.54 -25.49 18.97
C GLU A 218 18.05 -24.28 19.77
N ILE A 219 18.92 -23.46 19.16
CA ILE A 219 19.47 -22.25 19.75
C ILE A 219 18.63 -21.04 19.34
N ILE A 220 18.22 -20.97 18.06
CA ILE A 220 17.38 -19.89 17.52
C ILE A 220 16.04 -19.82 18.28
N ASP A 221 15.37 -20.94 18.49
CA ASP A 221 14.06 -21.02 19.16
C ASP A 221 14.10 -20.32 20.53
N LYS A 222 15.07 -20.69 21.38
CA LYS A 222 15.29 -20.07 22.70
C LYS A 222 15.72 -18.61 22.62
N PHE A 223 16.41 -18.22 21.56
CA PHE A 223 16.85 -16.84 21.36
C PHE A 223 15.67 -15.95 20.94
N GLU A 224 14.80 -16.42 20.05
CA GLU A 224 13.59 -15.72 19.63
C GLU A 224 12.60 -15.56 20.79
N ASP A 225 12.46 -16.55 21.67
CA ASP A 225 11.68 -16.43 22.91
C ASP A 225 12.15 -15.23 23.75
N LYS A 226 13.46 -15.14 24.01
CA LYS A 226 14.05 -14.02 24.76
C LYS A 226 13.90 -12.68 24.05
N LEU A 227 13.97 -12.67 22.72
CA LEU A 227 13.81 -11.46 21.91
C LEU A 227 12.37 -10.94 21.97
N ASN A 228 11.39 -11.84 21.91
CA ASN A 228 9.97 -11.52 21.95
C ASN A 228 9.50 -11.06 23.35
N ASP A 229 10.07 -11.62 24.42
CA ASP A 229 9.75 -11.25 25.81
C ASP A 229 10.21 -9.84 26.21
N MET A 230 10.96 -9.14 25.35
CA MET A 230 11.42 -7.78 25.63
C MET A 230 10.27 -6.77 25.64
N LYS A 231 10.14 -6.07 26.77
CA LYS A 231 9.07 -5.08 26.98
C LYS A 231 9.24 -3.85 26.10
N PHE A 232 8.09 -3.30 25.69
CA PHE A 232 8.04 -1.99 25.08
C PHE A 232 7.81 -0.90 26.13
N GLU A 233 8.65 0.13 26.13
CA GLU A 233 8.48 1.33 26.96
C GLU A 233 8.59 2.57 26.05
N LYS A 234 7.61 3.49 26.16
CA LYS A 234 7.54 4.70 25.33
C LYS A 234 8.52 5.76 25.87
N GLU A 235 9.83 5.48 25.76
CA GLU A 235 10.92 6.39 26.12
C GLU A 235 11.75 6.75 24.89
N LYS A 236 11.59 7.99 24.41
CA LYS A 236 12.35 8.53 23.28
C LYS A 236 13.54 9.35 23.77
N LYS A 237 14.72 9.11 23.19
CA LYS A 237 15.92 9.92 23.44
C LYS A 237 16.75 10.15 22.19
N ILE A 238 17.19 11.39 22.00
CA ILE A 238 18.03 11.81 20.89
C ILE A 238 19.50 11.67 21.30
N TYR A 239 20.31 11.09 20.41
CA TYR A 239 21.75 10.99 20.54
C TYR A 239 22.41 11.55 19.28
N LYS A 240 23.61 12.12 19.42
CA LYS A 240 24.48 12.28 18.24
C LYS A 240 25.04 10.92 17.84
N PHE A 241 25.32 10.73 16.55
CA PHE A 241 25.94 9.51 16.04
C PHE A 241 27.19 9.08 16.84
N THR A 242 28.05 10.03 17.21
CA THR A 242 29.25 9.77 18.02
C THR A 242 28.97 9.42 19.48
N GLU A 243 27.79 9.78 19.99
CA GLU A 243 27.37 9.61 21.38
C GLU A 243 26.46 8.40 21.58
N LEU A 244 26.21 7.61 20.53
CA LEU A 244 25.38 6.40 20.60
C LEU A 244 25.88 5.44 21.70
N PRO A 245 24.99 4.90 22.54
CA PRO A 245 25.38 4.21 23.77
C PRO A 245 26.10 2.88 23.52
N TYR A 246 25.82 2.20 22.39
CA TYR A 246 26.36 0.88 22.09
C TYR A 246 27.23 0.87 20.84
N ALA A 247 28.36 0.16 20.89
CA ALA A 247 29.34 0.16 19.80
C ALA A 247 28.78 -0.43 18.49
N TRP A 248 27.95 -1.47 18.59
CA TRP A 248 27.31 -2.11 17.45
C TRP A 248 26.41 -1.15 16.66
N MET A 249 25.79 -0.15 17.30
CA MET A 249 24.93 0.83 16.62
C MET A 249 25.76 1.67 15.64
N ARG A 250 26.93 2.12 16.08
CA ARG A 250 27.85 2.86 15.21
C ARG A 250 28.37 1.97 14.10
N GLU A 251 28.72 0.72 14.39
CA GLU A 251 29.18 -0.23 13.37
C GLU A 251 28.11 -0.48 12.31
N TYR A 252 26.86 -0.71 12.72
CA TYR A 252 25.70 -0.87 11.84
C TYR A 252 25.52 0.35 10.93
N LEU A 253 25.40 1.56 11.51
CA LEU A 253 25.17 2.79 10.75
C LEU A 253 26.35 3.13 9.81
N LEU A 254 27.60 2.84 10.22
CA LEU A 254 28.77 2.98 9.35
C LEU A 254 28.72 2.02 8.17
N ALA A 255 28.34 0.76 8.40
CA ALA A 255 28.22 -0.24 7.35
C ALA A 255 27.09 0.10 6.37
N LEU A 256 25.99 0.64 6.89
CA LEU A 256 24.82 1.03 6.14
C LEU A 256 25.12 2.23 5.21
N ALA A 257 25.75 3.26 5.74
CA ALA A 257 26.03 4.50 5.01
C ALA A 257 27.10 4.38 3.90
N LYS A 258 27.89 3.30 3.86
CA LYS A 258 28.96 3.11 2.85
C LYS A 258 28.44 3.33 1.42
N PRO A 259 29.14 4.14 0.59
CA PRO A 259 30.49 4.70 0.82
C PRO A 259 30.54 6.03 1.58
N LYS A 260 29.39 6.62 1.94
CA LYS A 260 29.32 7.87 2.70
C LYS A 260 29.64 7.60 4.17
N VAL A 261 30.26 8.58 4.84
CA VAL A 261 30.46 8.54 6.30
C VAL A 261 29.36 9.39 6.93
N PRO A 262 28.62 8.87 7.92
CA PRO A 262 27.62 9.66 8.65
C PRO A 262 28.25 10.90 9.28
N ASP A 263 27.51 12.02 9.31
CA ASP A 263 27.94 13.21 10.05
C ASP A 263 28.08 12.86 11.54
N ALA A 264 29.19 13.25 12.15
CA ALA A 264 29.47 13.02 13.57
C ALA A 264 28.39 13.60 14.50
N ASN A 265 27.72 14.67 14.07
CA ASN A 265 26.65 15.35 14.79
C ASN A 265 25.25 14.94 14.31
N MET A 266 25.13 13.97 13.40
CA MET A 266 23.83 13.46 12.96
C MET A 266 23.01 13.02 14.17
N GLU A 267 21.78 13.55 14.28
CA GLU A 267 20.84 13.18 15.34
C GLU A 267 20.19 11.83 15.00
N ILE A 268 20.28 10.89 15.94
CA ILE A 268 19.64 9.58 15.89
C ILE A 268 18.68 9.49 17.07
N VAL A 269 17.43 9.13 16.79
CA VAL A 269 16.40 8.95 17.80
C VAL A 269 16.39 7.48 18.21
N LEU A 270 16.48 7.18 19.51
CA LEU A 270 16.14 5.87 20.05
C LEU A 270 14.73 5.97 20.63
N ASP A 271 13.76 5.30 20.00
CA ASP A 271 12.34 5.42 20.37
C ASP A 271 11.93 4.54 21.56
N ASN A 272 12.83 3.66 22.00
CA ASN A 272 12.66 2.81 23.17
C ASN A 272 14.04 2.46 23.76
N VAL A 273 14.53 3.33 24.65
CA VAL A 273 15.86 3.18 25.26
C VAL A 273 15.97 1.90 26.10
N ALA A 274 14.91 1.55 26.84
CA ALA A 274 14.85 0.34 27.66
C ALA A 274 15.03 -0.94 26.83
N TYR A 275 14.38 -1.02 25.66
CA TYR A 275 14.58 -2.11 24.72
C TYR A 275 16.03 -2.17 24.25
N MET A 276 16.63 -1.04 23.86
CA MET A 276 18.01 -1.02 23.36
C MET A 276 19.01 -1.52 24.41
N GLU A 277 18.77 -1.23 25.69
CA GLU A 277 19.57 -1.74 26.81
C GLU A 277 19.38 -3.25 27.05
N ALA A 278 18.14 -3.74 27.04
CA ALA A 278 17.85 -5.16 27.17
C ALA A 278 18.40 -5.97 25.97
N PHE A 279 18.28 -5.41 24.77
CA PHE A 279 18.77 -5.99 23.53
C PHE A 279 20.30 -6.08 23.52
N ASP A 280 21.01 -5.02 23.89
CA ASP A 280 22.48 -5.05 24.02
C ASP A 280 22.96 -6.10 25.02
N ARG A 281 22.26 -6.28 26.14
CA ARG A 281 22.55 -7.36 27.10
C ARG A 281 22.35 -8.74 26.48
N LEU A 282 21.22 -8.97 25.80
CA LEU A 282 20.93 -10.26 25.17
C LEU A 282 21.98 -10.62 24.13
N LEU A 283 22.32 -9.68 23.24
CA LEU A 283 23.29 -9.91 22.17
C LEU A 283 24.67 -10.32 22.72
N LYS A 284 25.07 -9.83 23.90
CA LYS A 284 26.33 -10.21 24.55
C LYS A 284 26.36 -11.64 25.11
N GLU A 285 25.21 -12.31 25.21
CA GLU A 285 25.14 -13.74 25.59
C GLU A 285 25.56 -14.67 24.44
N TYR A 286 25.64 -14.16 23.21
CA TYR A 286 25.91 -14.93 22.00
C TYR A 286 27.12 -14.37 21.26
N ASP A 287 27.83 -15.24 20.53
CA ASP A 287 28.95 -14.81 19.68
C ASP A 287 28.48 -14.23 18.34
N ASN A 288 29.38 -13.50 17.67
CA ASN A 288 29.11 -12.89 16.37
C ASN A 288 28.75 -13.92 15.29
N LEU A 289 29.29 -15.14 15.36
CA LEU A 289 29.07 -16.16 14.34
C LEU A 289 27.63 -16.66 14.41
N PHE A 290 27.13 -16.97 15.62
CA PHE A 290 25.73 -17.34 15.84
C PHE A 290 24.78 -16.22 15.40
N LEU A 291 25.00 -14.99 15.87
CA LEU A 291 24.13 -13.85 15.54
C LEU A 291 24.09 -13.59 14.03
N THR A 292 25.23 -13.77 13.35
CA THR A 292 25.29 -13.66 11.87
C THR A 292 24.49 -14.78 11.20
N ARG A 293 24.68 -16.04 11.61
CA ARG A 293 23.93 -17.18 11.05
C ARG A 293 22.42 -17.03 11.29
N TYR A 294 22.02 -16.58 12.47
CA TYR A 294 20.64 -16.26 12.77
C TYR A 294 20.07 -15.22 11.79
N LEU A 295 20.78 -14.10 11.58
CA LEU A 295 20.37 -13.09 10.61
C LEU A 295 20.25 -13.64 9.19
N GLU A 296 21.18 -14.50 8.76
CA GLU A 296 21.14 -15.13 7.44
C GLU A 296 19.91 -16.03 7.26
N VAL A 297 19.60 -16.88 8.24
CA VAL A 297 18.38 -17.71 8.21
C VAL A 297 17.14 -16.84 8.15
N ARG A 298 17.07 -15.82 9.02
CA ARG A 298 15.93 -14.90 9.06
C ARG A 298 15.76 -14.11 7.78
N PHE A 299 16.86 -13.70 7.15
CA PHE A 299 16.85 -12.99 5.87
C PHE A 299 16.30 -13.87 4.76
N ILE A 300 16.79 -15.10 4.62
CA ILE A 300 16.30 -16.05 3.62
C ILE A 300 14.80 -16.30 3.82
N TYR A 301 14.38 -16.52 5.08
CA TYR A 301 12.97 -16.73 5.40
C TYR A 301 12.10 -15.50 5.09
N HIS A 302 12.55 -14.30 5.47
CA HIS A 302 11.87 -13.05 5.14
C HIS A 302 11.71 -12.89 3.63
N MET A 303 12.76 -13.19 2.86
CA MET A 303 12.73 -13.12 1.40
C MET A 303 11.78 -14.14 0.78
N ALA A 304 11.70 -15.35 1.34
CA ALA A 304 10.72 -16.34 0.91
C ALA A 304 9.28 -15.85 1.13
N MET A 305 9.01 -15.18 2.26
CA MET A 305 7.67 -14.71 2.61
C MET A 305 7.25 -13.42 1.89
N ALA A 306 8.20 -12.53 1.62
CA ALA A 306 7.96 -11.24 0.96
C ALA A 306 7.67 -11.36 -0.55
N GLN A 307 8.12 -12.45 -1.19
CA GLN A 307 7.99 -12.65 -2.63
C GLN A 307 6.66 -13.35 -2.97
N LYS A 308 5.64 -12.58 -3.35
CA LYS A 308 4.33 -13.07 -3.84
C LYS A 308 4.35 -13.23 -5.36
N ARG A 309 4.18 -14.45 -5.86
CA ARG A 309 4.46 -14.79 -7.27
C ARG A 309 3.92 -16.15 -7.74
N ASP A 310 2.97 -16.72 -7.01
CA ASP A 310 2.37 -18.01 -7.37
C ASP A 310 1.44 -17.88 -8.59
N THR A 311 0.84 -16.71 -8.75
CA THR A 311 -0.10 -16.40 -9.84
C THR A 311 0.34 -15.19 -10.68
N PRO A 312 -0.18 -15.04 -11.92
CA PRO A 312 0.06 -13.84 -12.72
C PRO A 312 -0.35 -12.56 -12.00
N ASN A 313 -1.47 -12.60 -11.26
CA ASN A 313 -1.95 -11.46 -10.48
C ASN A 313 -0.95 -11.09 -9.37
N GLU A 314 -0.41 -12.07 -8.66
CA GLU A 314 0.61 -11.79 -7.63
C GLU A 314 1.89 -11.23 -8.22
N CYS A 315 2.36 -11.77 -9.36
CA CYS A 315 3.51 -11.22 -10.07
C CYS A 315 3.28 -9.77 -10.52
N MET A 316 2.10 -9.46 -11.05
CA MET A 316 1.74 -8.11 -11.47
C MET A 316 1.62 -7.16 -10.27
N THR A 317 0.98 -7.60 -9.18
CA THR A 317 0.92 -6.83 -7.93
C THR A 317 2.33 -6.57 -7.38
N THR A 318 3.21 -7.56 -7.37
CA THR A 318 4.62 -7.36 -6.94
C THR A 318 5.35 -6.37 -7.86
N ALA A 319 5.15 -6.46 -9.18
CA ALA A 319 5.72 -5.50 -10.13
C ALA A 319 5.22 -4.07 -9.87
N LYS A 320 3.91 -3.90 -9.68
CA LYS A 320 3.27 -2.64 -9.32
C LYS A 320 3.81 -2.10 -7.99
N SER A 321 3.94 -2.93 -6.95
CA SER A 321 4.46 -2.50 -5.65
C SER A 321 5.92 -2.04 -5.71
N LEU A 322 6.76 -2.65 -6.55
CA LEU A 322 8.16 -2.26 -6.70
C LEU A 322 8.38 -1.13 -7.72
N MET A 323 7.46 -0.96 -8.67
CA MET A 323 7.54 0.06 -9.73
C MET A 323 6.19 0.78 -9.91
N PRO A 324 5.64 1.41 -8.87
CA PRO A 324 4.27 1.94 -8.88
C PRO A 324 4.08 3.03 -9.93
N MET A 325 5.11 3.85 -10.17
CA MET A 325 5.03 4.91 -11.19
C MET A 325 4.98 4.38 -12.61
N ALA A 326 5.61 3.23 -12.88
CA ALA A 326 5.51 2.60 -14.20
C ALA A 326 4.10 2.04 -14.43
N PHE A 327 3.52 1.40 -13.42
CA PHE A 327 2.13 0.93 -13.45
C PHE A 327 1.14 2.08 -13.66
N GLU A 328 1.23 3.13 -12.84
CA GLU A 328 0.38 4.33 -12.94
C GLU A 328 0.50 5.00 -14.32
N TRP A 329 1.70 5.06 -14.90
CA TRP A 329 1.91 5.62 -16.24
C TRP A 329 1.21 4.78 -17.31
N ILE A 330 1.36 3.46 -17.27
CA ILE A 330 0.67 2.57 -18.22
C ILE A 330 -0.84 2.73 -18.09
N TYR A 331 -1.35 2.76 -16.86
CA TYR A 331 -2.79 2.92 -16.60
C TYR A 331 -3.31 4.28 -17.12
N ALA A 332 -2.57 5.36 -16.92
CA ALA A 332 -2.94 6.68 -17.45
C ALA A 332 -3.00 6.70 -18.99
N GLU A 333 -2.08 6.00 -19.67
CA GLU A 333 -2.08 5.89 -21.14
C GLU A 333 -3.26 5.04 -21.66
N LEU A 334 -3.72 4.06 -20.88
CA LEU A 334 -4.90 3.26 -21.20
C LEU A 334 -6.21 4.02 -21.00
N HIS A 335 -6.23 4.98 -20.07
CA HIS A 335 -7.42 5.73 -19.65
C HIS A 335 -7.26 7.25 -19.79
N PRO A 336 -7.00 7.78 -21.02
CA PRO A 336 -6.80 9.21 -21.23
C PRO A 336 -8.04 10.05 -20.88
N GLU A 337 -9.24 9.45 -20.91
CA GLU A 337 -10.50 10.09 -20.53
C GLU A 337 -10.51 10.59 -19.08
N LEU A 338 -9.77 9.95 -18.17
CA LEU A 338 -9.72 10.33 -16.76
C LEU A 338 -9.13 11.74 -16.59
N GLN A 339 -8.25 12.19 -17.49
CA GLN A 339 -7.66 13.52 -17.43
C GLN A 339 -8.73 14.62 -17.41
N HIS A 340 -9.85 14.42 -18.10
CA HIS A 340 -10.95 15.37 -18.17
C HIS A 340 -11.85 15.39 -16.92
N GLU A 341 -11.75 14.35 -16.08
CA GLU A 341 -12.55 14.21 -14.86
C GLU A 341 -11.86 14.80 -13.62
N MET A 342 -10.55 15.04 -13.69
CA MET A 342 -9.73 15.51 -12.56
C MET A 342 -10.33 16.72 -11.85
N ALA A 343 -10.75 17.75 -12.60
CA ALA A 343 -11.35 18.96 -12.02
C ALA A 343 -12.64 18.68 -11.24
N LYS A 344 -13.48 17.74 -11.71
CA LYS A 344 -14.71 17.34 -11.03
C LYS A 344 -14.40 16.57 -9.75
N ILE A 345 -13.40 15.71 -9.77
CA ILE A 345 -12.93 14.94 -8.62
C ILE A 345 -12.35 15.86 -7.54
N TYR A 346 -11.55 16.87 -7.92
CA TYR A 346 -11.08 17.90 -6.97
C TYR A 346 -12.23 18.68 -6.35
N GLN A 347 -13.22 19.10 -7.16
CA GLN A 347 -14.39 19.81 -6.65
C GLN A 347 -15.23 18.95 -5.70
N MET A 348 -15.39 17.66 -6.00
CA MET A 348 -16.04 16.69 -5.12
C MET A 348 -15.34 16.63 -3.77
N PHE A 349 -14.01 16.51 -3.78
CA PHE A 349 -13.21 16.46 -2.56
C PHE A 349 -13.34 17.72 -1.70
N GLU A 350 -13.26 18.92 -2.31
CA GLU A 350 -13.47 20.18 -1.58
C GLU A 350 -14.84 20.24 -0.89
N ASN A 351 -15.89 19.76 -1.56
CA ASN A 351 -17.24 19.70 -0.99
C ASN A 351 -17.32 18.71 0.17
N ILE A 352 -16.68 17.55 0.04
CA ILE A 352 -16.58 16.55 1.10
C ILE A 352 -15.83 17.12 2.31
N VAL A 353 -14.63 17.68 2.11
CA VAL A 353 -13.83 18.29 3.19
C VAL A 353 -14.62 19.36 3.93
N LYS A 354 -15.31 20.25 3.19
CA LYS A 354 -16.16 21.29 3.77
C LYS A 354 -17.27 20.71 4.65
N ASN A 355 -17.91 19.63 4.21
CA ASN A 355 -18.96 18.98 4.99
C ASN A 355 -18.40 18.23 6.20
N VAL A 356 -17.31 17.47 6.05
CA VAL A 356 -16.59 16.81 7.16
C VAL A 356 -16.23 17.84 8.22
N ASN A 357 -15.63 18.96 7.82
CA ASN A 357 -15.25 20.05 8.71
C ASN A 357 -16.47 20.61 9.47
N ARG A 358 -17.58 20.89 8.77
CA ARG A 358 -18.83 21.32 9.39
C ARG A 358 -19.39 20.28 10.38
N THR A 359 -19.30 19.00 10.04
CA THR A 359 -19.81 17.89 10.85
C THR A 359 -19.00 17.74 12.13
N LEU A 360 -17.68 17.80 12.05
CA LEU A 360 -16.80 17.70 13.21
C LEU A 360 -16.91 18.90 14.15
N HIS A 361 -17.24 20.09 13.64
CA HIS A 361 -17.57 21.26 14.47
C HIS A 361 -18.83 21.09 15.34
N MET A 362 -19.64 20.05 15.11
CA MET A 362 -20.77 19.73 15.98
C MET A 362 -20.36 19.02 17.27
N ASP A 363 -19.08 18.65 17.41
CA ASP A 363 -18.53 18.07 18.64
C ASP A 363 -18.61 19.06 19.81
N LYS A 364 -19.46 18.75 20.78
CA LYS A 364 -19.65 19.53 22.01
C LYS A 364 -18.77 19.06 23.17
N HIS A 365 -18.08 17.93 23.01
CA HIS A 365 -17.32 17.26 24.06
C HIS A 365 -15.81 17.48 23.93
N GLY A 366 -15.34 18.08 22.84
CA GLY A 366 -13.92 18.35 22.60
C GLY A 366 -13.12 17.06 22.37
N LEU A 367 -13.77 16.06 21.79
CA LEU A 367 -13.17 14.82 21.31
C LEU A 367 -12.25 15.06 20.11
N ILE A 368 -12.55 16.08 19.30
CA ILE A 368 -11.76 16.48 18.14
C ILE A 368 -10.79 17.62 18.52
N PRO A 369 -9.47 17.33 18.67
CA PRO A 369 -8.43 18.35 18.86
C PRO A 369 -8.49 19.51 17.87
N LYS A 370 -8.13 20.72 18.32
CA LYS A 370 -8.16 21.92 17.48
C LYS A 370 -7.18 21.82 16.31
N GLU A 371 -6.05 21.18 16.53
CA GLU A 371 -4.97 20.96 15.57
C GLU A 371 -5.45 20.13 14.37
N LEU A 372 -6.49 19.31 14.53
CA LEU A 372 -7.07 18.54 13.43
C LEU A 372 -7.86 19.42 12.47
N PHE A 373 -8.49 20.49 12.95
CA PHE A 373 -9.17 21.44 12.06
C PHE A 373 -8.18 22.20 11.18
N GLU A 374 -6.99 22.53 11.69
CA GLU A 374 -5.91 23.11 10.88
C GLU A 374 -5.42 22.14 9.80
N LYS A 375 -5.34 20.84 10.11
CA LYS A 375 -5.06 19.81 9.11
C LYS A 375 -6.19 19.68 8.09
N LEU A 376 -7.45 19.66 8.50
CA LEU A 376 -8.59 19.61 7.58
C LEU A 376 -8.64 20.83 6.65
N ASP A 377 -8.32 22.02 7.14
CA ASP A 377 -8.34 23.26 6.35
C ASP A 377 -7.23 23.28 5.27
N THR A 378 -6.17 22.48 5.47
CA THR A 378 -4.99 22.45 4.60
C THR A 378 -4.82 21.13 3.84
N ILE A 379 -5.71 20.14 4.05
CA ILE A 379 -5.64 18.85 3.38
C ILE A 379 -5.79 19.01 1.88
N GLN A 380 -4.99 18.28 1.11
CA GLN A 380 -5.07 18.29 -0.34
C GLN A 380 -5.38 16.91 -0.89
N LEU A 381 -5.94 16.91 -2.09
CA LEU A 381 -6.10 15.71 -2.89
C LEU A 381 -5.01 15.67 -3.94
N LYS A 382 -4.50 14.48 -4.23
CA LYS A 382 -3.77 14.16 -5.45
C LYS A 382 -4.46 12.98 -6.13
N VAL A 383 -4.82 13.15 -7.40
CA VAL A 383 -5.42 12.07 -8.21
C VAL A 383 -4.35 11.48 -9.12
N GLY A 384 -4.09 10.19 -8.97
CA GLY A 384 -2.91 9.51 -9.47
C GLY A 384 -1.64 9.91 -8.74
N ASN A 385 -0.55 9.17 -8.98
CA ASN A 385 0.73 9.45 -8.33
C ASN A 385 1.80 10.03 -9.28
N LEU A 386 1.48 10.17 -10.56
CA LEU A 386 2.40 10.63 -11.59
C LEU A 386 2.80 12.11 -11.46
N PRO A 387 3.99 12.49 -11.96
CA PRO A 387 4.31 13.88 -12.24
C PRO A 387 3.30 14.50 -13.22
N GLN A 388 2.73 15.65 -12.90
CA GLN A 388 1.66 16.25 -13.72
C GLN A 388 2.11 16.67 -15.14
N GLU A 389 3.40 16.94 -15.35
CA GLU A 389 3.96 17.39 -16.63
C GLU A 389 5.21 16.57 -16.97
N ASN A 390 5.43 16.29 -18.27
CA ASN A 390 6.61 15.55 -18.78
C ASN A 390 6.87 14.22 -18.03
N SER A 391 5.78 13.55 -17.63
CA SER A 391 5.81 12.29 -16.86
C SER A 391 6.76 11.26 -17.48
N LYS A 392 6.69 11.09 -18.81
CA LYS A 392 7.50 10.11 -19.52
C LYS A 392 9.00 10.39 -19.40
N GLU A 393 9.43 11.63 -19.61
CA GLU A 393 10.85 12.03 -19.54
C GLU A 393 11.39 11.96 -18.09
N ILE A 394 10.56 12.34 -17.12
CA ILE A 394 10.89 12.24 -15.69
C ILE A 394 11.07 10.78 -15.30
N LEU A 395 10.13 9.89 -15.67
CA LEU A 395 10.22 8.47 -15.35
C LEU A 395 11.37 7.77 -16.07
N GLN A 396 11.67 8.15 -17.31
CA GLN A 396 12.88 7.72 -18.02
C GLN A 396 14.15 8.05 -17.23
N THR A 397 14.25 9.29 -16.72
CA THR A 397 15.39 9.72 -15.92
C THR A 397 15.44 9.02 -14.57
N TYR A 398 14.29 8.86 -13.91
CA TYR A 398 14.17 8.24 -12.59
C TYR A 398 14.59 6.76 -12.60
N PHE A 399 14.20 6.01 -13.63
CA PHE A 399 14.52 4.59 -13.76
C PHE A 399 15.77 4.31 -14.63
N ASN A 400 16.54 5.33 -15.01
CA ASN A 400 17.67 5.17 -15.95
C ASN A 400 18.77 4.21 -15.45
N VAL A 401 18.92 4.09 -14.13
CA VAL A 401 19.90 3.20 -13.48
C VAL A 401 19.45 1.74 -13.47
N LEU A 402 18.16 1.48 -13.73
CA LEU A 402 17.62 0.13 -13.71
C LEU A 402 17.79 -0.54 -15.07
N HIS A 403 18.40 -1.72 -15.05
CA HIS A 403 18.48 -2.64 -16.17
C HIS A 403 18.07 -4.02 -15.69
N LEU A 404 16.82 -4.38 -16.01
CA LEU A 404 16.20 -5.64 -15.64
C LEU A 404 16.28 -6.64 -16.80
N SER A 405 16.20 -7.93 -16.49
CA SER A 405 16.29 -9.02 -17.47
C SER A 405 15.05 -9.90 -17.41
N PRO A 406 14.45 -10.30 -18.55
CA PRO A 406 13.21 -11.08 -18.56
C PRO A 406 13.34 -12.49 -17.96
N THR A 407 14.56 -12.96 -17.66
CA THR A 407 14.82 -14.32 -17.17
C THR A 407 15.51 -14.38 -15.80
N GLU A 408 15.83 -13.23 -15.19
CA GLU A 408 16.66 -13.16 -13.97
C GLU A 408 15.90 -12.56 -12.78
N TYR A 409 14.84 -13.23 -12.32
CA TYR A 409 13.96 -12.67 -11.30
C TYR A 409 14.67 -12.23 -10.01
N TYR A 410 15.48 -13.10 -9.38
CA TYR A 410 16.12 -12.76 -8.11
C TYR A 410 17.09 -11.58 -8.25
N GLY A 411 17.83 -11.52 -9.36
CA GLY A 411 18.69 -10.38 -9.68
C GLY A 411 17.89 -9.09 -9.86
N ASN A 412 16.76 -9.15 -10.58
CA ASN A 412 15.88 -8.00 -10.75
C ASN A 412 15.28 -7.52 -9.42
N TYR A 413 14.81 -8.46 -8.60
CA TYR A 413 14.21 -8.17 -7.30
C TYR A 413 15.23 -7.48 -6.37
N LEU A 414 16.45 -8.03 -6.26
CA LEU A 414 17.55 -7.43 -5.50
C LEU A 414 17.91 -6.02 -5.99
N LYS A 415 17.99 -5.81 -7.31
CA LYS A 415 18.24 -4.48 -7.90
C LYS A 415 17.15 -3.47 -7.53
N LEU A 416 15.88 -3.88 -7.57
CA LEU A 416 14.76 -3.02 -7.19
C LEU A 416 14.77 -2.70 -5.70
N LEU A 417 15.01 -3.68 -4.83
CA LEU A 417 15.14 -3.45 -3.38
C LEU A 417 16.27 -2.47 -3.06
N ARG A 418 17.43 -2.67 -3.69
CA ARG A 418 18.58 -1.77 -3.55
C ARG A 418 18.28 -0.37 -4.07
N PHE A 419 17.60 -0.27 -5.21
CA PHE A 419 17.14 1.01 -5.76
C PHE A 419 16.27 1.76 -4.75
N HIS A 420 15.26 1.11 -4.17
CA HIS A 420 14.41 1.71 -3.13
C HIS A 420 15.19 2.14 -1.89
N TYR A 421 16.10 1.30 -1.41
CA TYR A 421 16.98 1.65 -0.30
C TYR A 421 17.82 2.91 -0.61
N GLU A 422 18.43 2.96 -1.80
CA GLU A 422 19.24 4.08 -2.25
C GLU A 422 18.41 5.36 -2.37
N LEU A 423 17.15 5.26 -2.82
CA LEU A 423 16.21 6.40 -2.85
C LEU A 423 15.91 6.93 -1.45
N GLU A 424 15.47 6.04 -0.55
CA GLU A 424 15.15 6.36 0.85
C GLU A 424 16.32 7.09 1.54
N HIS A 425 17.56 6.65 1.31
CA HIS A 425 18.75 7.17 1.98
C HIS A 425 19.47 8.30 1.22
N THR A 426 19.16 8.52 -0.06
CA THR A 426 19.75 9.62 -0.87
C THR A 426 18.89 10.87 -0.84
N TYR A 427 17.56 10.71 -0.88
CA TYR A 427 16.62 11.83 -0.97
C TYR A 427 16.04 12.27 0.37
N ALA A 428 16.68 11.89 1.48
CA ALA A 428 16.26 12.31 2.82
C ALA A 428 16.33 13.83 3.06
N ASN A 429 17.06 14.61 2.23
CA ASN A 429 17.21 16.06 2.38
C ASN A 429 16.62 16.83 1.19
N TYR A 430 15.33 17.18 1.26
CA TYR A 430 14.70 18.14 0.36
C TYR A 430 15.00 19.56 0.86
N GLY A 431 16.12 20.15 0.41
CA GLY A 431 16.70 21.39 0.95
C GLY A 431 15.84 22.67 0.96
N ASP A 432 14.60 22.65 0.46
CA ASP A 432 13.57 23.67 0.71
C ASP A 432 12.19 23.00 0.80
N THR A 433 11.38 23.51 1.70
CA THR A 433 10.71 22.73 2.74
C THR A 433 9.35 23.30 3.03
N ASN A 434 9.27 24.62 2.95
CA ASN A 434 8.04 25.37 2.82
C ASN A 434 7.27 24.98 1.53
N HIS A 435 7.93 24.26 0.62
CA HIS A 435 7.42 23.85 -0.68
C HIS A 435 7.44 22.33 -0.91
N LEU A 436 7.60 21.47 0.11
CA LEU A 436 7.52 20.01 -0.11
C LEU A 436 6.20 19.60 -0.78
N ARG A 437 5.13 20.28 -0.40
CA ARG A 437 3.80 20.22 -1.01
C ARG A 437 3.80 20.59 -2.50
N ASP A 438 4.65 21.54 -2.90
CA ASP A 438 4.80 22.01 -4.28
C ASP A 438 5.90 21.22 -5.02
N ASN A 439 6.65 20.37 -4.31
CA ASN A 439 7.73 19.56 -4.85
C ASN A 439 7.15 18.31 -5.53
N LYS A 440 6.88 18.45 -6.83
CA LYS A 440 6.43 17.36 -7.71
C LYS A 440 7.32 16.12 -7.63
N GLU A 441 8.57 16.25 -7.18
CA GLU A 441 9.53 15.14 -7.09
C GLU A 441 9.39 14.26 -5.86
N PHE A 442 8.79 14.75 -4.77
CA PHE A 442 8.69 13.98 -3.52
C PHE A 442 8.08 12.60 -3.75
N PHE A 443 6.88 12.58 -4.33
CA PHE A 443 6.07 11.37 -4.47
C PHE A 443 6.72 10.22 -5.24
N TYR A 444 7.51 10.54 -6.26
CA TYR A 444 8.21 9.50 -7.04
C TYR A 444 9.64 9.26 -6.55
N LYS A 445 10.20 10.08 -5.64
CA LYS A 445 11.54 9.88 -5.07
C LYS A 445 11.54 9.30 -3.65
N THR A 446 10.40 9.26 -2.99
CA THR A 446 10.19 8.53 -1.71
C THR A 446 9.10 7.46 -1.85
N PRO A 447 9.16 6.56 -2.85
CA PRO A 447 8.16 5.50 -2.95
C PRO A 447 8.28 4.57 -1.74
N GLU A 448 7.17 4.34 -1.05
CA GLU A 448 7.06 3.16 -0.19
C GLU A 448 6.77 1.96 -1.09
N TYR A 449 7.56 0.89 -0.95
CA TYR A 449 7.24 -0.37 -1.58
C TYR A 449 6.68 -1.32 -0.53
N LYS A 450 5.40 -1.65 -0.67
CA LYS A 450 4.70 -2.65 0.13
C LYS A 450 3.87 -3.48 -0.82
N TYR A 451 3.91 -4.81 -0.65
CA TYR A 451 2.98 -5.67 -1.37
C TYR A 451 1.57 -5.33 -0.88
N ASP A 452 0.73 -4.85 -1.80
CA ASP A 452 -0.65 -4.50 -1.51
C ASP A 452 -1.55 -5.10 -2.59
N PRO A 453 -2.34 -6.13 -2.27
CA PRO A 453 -3.25 -6.75 -3.22
C PRO A 453 -4.51 -5.93 -3.45
N GLU A 454 -4.68 -4.78 -2.78
CA GLU A 454 -5.86 -3.93 -2.85
C GLU A 454 -5.56 -2.56 -3.50
N ILE A 455 -6.63 -1.87 -3.91
CA ILE A 455 -6.54 -0.46 -4.31
C ILE A 455 -7.45 0.33 -3.40
N HIS A 456 -6.88 1.28 -2.67
CA HIS A 456 -7.59 2.18 -1.76
C HIS A 456 -6.96 3.59 -1.79
N PRO A 457 -7.67 4.61 -1.29
CA PRO A 457 -7.07 5.91 -0.99
C PRO A 457 -5.89 5.76 0.00
N GLU A 458 -4.85 6.56 -0.17
CA GLU A 458 -3.67 6.57 0.71
C GLU A 458 -3.43 7.97 1.26
N TYR A 459 -3.29 8.10 2.58
CA TYR A 459 -3.00 9.39 3.20
C TYR A 459 -1.51 9.51 3.56
N TYR A 460 -0.87 10.56 3.07
CA TYR A 460 0.54 10.86 3.31
C TYR A 460 0.64 11.95 4.40
N ALA A 461 0.77 11.52 5.65
CA ALA A 461 0.73 12.40 6.82
C ALA A 461 1.74 13.56 6.83
N PRO A 462 3.02 13.38 6.42
CA PRO A 462 3.97 14.49 6.40
C PRO A 462 3.59 15.63 5.45
N LEU A 463 2.85 15.32 4.38
CA LEU A 463 2.41 16.32 3.39
C LEU A 463 0.96 16.77 3.58
N ASN A 464 0.20 16.08 4.42
CA ASN A 464 -1.24 16.25 4.55
C ASN A 464 -1.98 16.09 3.20
N ILE A 465 -1.61 15.05 2.44
CA ILE A 465 -2.16 14.77 1.11
C ILE A 465 -2.86 13.42 1.11
N LEU A 466 -4.11 13.39 0.65
CA LEU A 466 -4.82 12.17 0.27
C LEU A 466 -4.54 11.87 -1.21
N VAL A 467 -4.04 10.68 -1.50
CA VAL A 467 -3.78 10.20 -2.86
C VAL A 467 -4.88 9.21 -3.25
N LEU A 468 -5.44 9.39 -4.44
CA LEU A 468 -6.34 8.44 -5.07
C LEU A 468 -5.60 7.78 -6.24
N PRO A 469 -5.22 6.50 -6.16
CA PRO A 469 -4.62 5.79 -7.29
C PRO A 469 -5.52 5.88 -8.53
N LEU A 470 -4.94 6.01 -9.74
CA LEU A 470 -5.77 6.11 -10.96
C LEU A 470 -6.61 4.87 -11.19
N ALA A 471 -6.06 3.70 -10.83
CA ALA A 471 -6.76 2.43 -10.93
C ALA A 471 -7.95 2.28 -9.95
N LEU A 472 -8.14 3.22 -9.01
CA LEU A 472 -9.36 3.33 -8.21
C LEU A 472 -10.53 3.93 -9.02
N LEU A 473 -10.24 4.69 -10.09
CA LEU A 473 -11.23 5.39 -10.90
C LEU A 473 -11.87 4.49 -11.97
N ARG A 474 -12.44 3.37 -11.51
CA ARG A 474 -13.11 2.36 -12.34
C ARG A 474 -14.35 1.82 -11.62
N PRO A 475 -15.30 1.18 -12.34
CA PRO A 475 -16.45 0.54 -11.69
C PRO A 475 -16.00 -0.49 -10.63
N PRO A 476 -16.73 -0.60 -9.50
CA PRO A 476 -17.93 0.14 -9.13
C PRO A 476 -17.66 1.51 -8.48
N VAL A 477 -16.40 1.92 -8.31
CA VAL A 477 -16.04 3.15 -7.58
C VAL A 477 -16.27 4.40 -8.41
N TYR A 478 -15.89 4.41 -9.68
CA TYR A 478 -16.06 5.56 -10.55
C TYR A 478 -16.15 5.15 -12.02
N HIS A 479 -16.88 5.93 -12.82
CA HIS A 479 -16.79 5.87 -14.27
C HIS A 479 -17.16 7.25 -14.81
N VAL A 480 -16.57 7.68 -15.93
CA VAL A 480 -16.84 9.00 -16.52
C VAL A 480 -18.34 9.21 -16.81
N ASP A 481 -19.00 8.16 -17.28
CA ASP A 481 -20.44 8.12 -17.58
C ASP A 481 -21.34 7.62 -16.43
N PHE A 482 -20.83 7.44 -15.21
CA PHE A 482 -21.71 7.20 -14.08
C PHE A 482 -22.51 8.46 -13.72
N GLU A 483 -23.76 8.24 -13.32
CA GLU A 483 -24.59 9.25 -12.70
C GLU A 483 -23.95 9.75 -11.41
N ASP A 484 -24.15 11.05 -11.11
CA ASP A 484 -23.49 11.71 -9.99
C ASP A 484 -23.81 11.06 -8.64
N PHE A 485 -25.00 10.46 -8.49
CA PHE A 485 -25.33 9.71 -7.28
C PHE A 485 -24.40 8.51 -7.06
N PHE A 486 -24.04 7.76 -8.10
CA PHE A 486 -23.12 6.63 -7.98
C PHE A 486 -21.74 7.14 -7.60
N LYS A 487 -21.21 8.12 -8.34
CA LYS A 487 -19.89 8.73 -8.08
C LYS A 487 -19.79 9.28 -6.66
N GLN A 488 -20.82 9.96 -6.19
CA GLN A 488 -20.84 10.59 -4.87
C GLN A 488 -20.99 9.55 -3.76
N SER A 489 -21.86 8.55 -3.92
CA SER A 489 -22.02 7.49 -2.91
C SER A 489 -20.79 6.61 -2.78
N SER A 490 -20.06 6.29 -3.85
CA SER A 490 -18.83 5.51 -3.78
C SER A 490 -17.60 6.39 -3.51
N LEU A 491 -17.09 7.10 -4.52
CA LEU A 491 -15.84 7.84 -4.45
C LEU A 491 -15.90 8.96 -3.42
N GLY A 492 -17.03 9.68 -3.33
CA GLY A 492 -17.23 10.72 -2.31
C GLY A 492 -17.15 10.16 -0.89
N SER A 493 -17.77 9.00 -0.62
CA SER A 493 -17.66 8.32 0.68
C SER A 493 -16.24 7.83 0.95
N LEU A 494 -15.54 7.29 -0.06
CA LEU A 494 -14.15 6.85 0.09
C LEU A 494 -13.20 8.01 0.39
N MET A 495 -13.37 9.17 -0.27
CA MET A 495 -12.65 10.40 0.08
C MET A 495 -12.95 10.82 1.51
N GLY A 496 -14.23 10.80 1.90
CA GLY A 496 -14.68 11.11 3.27
C GLY A 496 -14.00 10.24 4.31
N ASN A 497 -13.92 8.93 4.06
CA ASN A 497 -13.18 7.98 4.90
C ASN A 497 -11.68 8.26 4.90
N GLY A 498 -11.09 8.51 3.72
CA GLY A 498 -9.64 8.74 3.56
C GLY A 498 -9.14 9.99 4.27
N ILE A 499 -9.98 11.02 4.44
CA ILE A 499 -9.66 12.22 5.22
C ILE A 499 -9.31 11.86 6.69
N PHE A 500 -9.87 10.78 7.23
CA PHE A 500 -9.55 10.33 8.59
C PHE A 500 -8.11 9.83 8.76
N GLY A 501 -7.38 9.55 7.67
CA GLY A 501 -5.93 9.37 7.74
C GLY A 501 -5.20 10.58 8.34
N SER A 502 -5.74 11.80 8.19
CA SER A 502 -5.16 13.01 8.82
C SER A 502 -5.21 13.03 10.35
N PHE A 503 -5.99 12.10 10.92
CA PHE A 503 -6.28 11.99 12.33
C PHE A 503 -5.40 10.93 13.02
N GLU A 504 -4.22 10.62 12.50
CA GLU A 504 -3.27 9.69 13.15
C GLU A 504 -3.02 10.02 14.65
N THR A 505 -3.09 11.29 15.05
CA THR A 505 -2.95 11.71 16.45
C THR A 505 -4.10 11.24 17.35
N LEU A 506 -5.20 10.77 16.77
CA LEU A 506 -6.32 10.17 17.48
C LEU A 506 -6.06 8.70 17.86
N HIS A 507 -5.04 8.03 17.33
CA HIS A 507 -4.69 6.65 17.75
C HIS A 507 -4.25 6.57 19.24
N ASP A 508 -3.84 7.69 19.85
CA ASP A 508 -3.60 7.74 21.30
C ASP A 508 -4.91 7.78 22.12
N ARG A 509 -6.07 7.98 21.48
CA ARG A 509 -7.40 8.20 22.11
C ARG A 509 -8.44 7.14 21.73
N PHE A 510 -8.40 6.68 20.50
CA PHE A 510 -9.30 5.68 19.93
C PHE A 510 -8.47 4.53 19.37
N ASP A 511 -8.99 3.32 19.48
CA ASP A 511 -8.42 2.20 18.74
C ASP A 511 -8.74 2.30 17.23
N ASP A 512 -8.05 1.48 16.45
CA ASP A 512 -8.15 1.52 14.97
C ASP A 512 -9.57 1.21 14.49
N ASP A 513 -10.29 0.31 15.17
CA ASP A 513 -11.65 -0.08 14.81
C ASP A 513 -12.64 1.08 15.04
N GLN A 514 -12.52 1.78 16.17
CA GLN A 514 -13.30 2.98 16.47
C GLN A 514 -13.04 4.11 15.46
N LEU A 515 -11.78 4.28 15.04
CA LEU A 515 -11.45 5.27 14.01
C LEU A 515 -12.03 4.89 12.65
N GLN A 516 -12.00 3.62 12.26
CA GLN A 516 -12.63 3.16 11.03
C GLN A 516 -14.15 3.33 11.06
N GLN A 517 -14.79 3.04 12.19
CA GLN A 517 -16.22 3.26 12.41
C GLN A 517 -16.58 4.75 12.29
N LEU A 518 -15.84 5.63 12.95
CA LEU A 518 -16.02 7.08 12.87
C LEU A 518 -15.82 7.58 11.44
N ALA A 519 -14.76 7.12 10.78
CA ALA A 519 -14.46 7.47 9.40
C ALA A 519 -15.61 7.08 8.46
N GLN A 520 -16.11 5.85 8.58
CA GLN A 520 -17.23 5.36 7.77
C GLN A 520 -18.52 6.17 7.99
N VAL A 521 -18.86 6.48 9.25
CA VAL A 521 -20.03 7.28 9.59
C VAL A 521 -19.93 8.68 8.98
N VAL A 522 -18.83 9.38 9.24
CA VAL A 522 -18.67 10.77 8.81
C VAL A 522 -18.45 10.86 7.30
N GLY A 523 -17.72 9.92 6.70
CA GLY A 523 -17.48 9.87 5.27
C GLY A 523 -18.76 9.65 4.46
N VAL A 524 -19.57 8.66 4.83
CA VAL A 524 -20.87 8.40 4.17
C VAL A 524 -21.85 9.54 4.41
N HIS A 525 -21.94 10.07 5.65
CA HIS A 525 -22.81 11.23 5.94
C HIS A 525 -22.43 12.45 5.10
N SER A 526 -21.13 12.76 5.03
CA SER A 526 -20.65 13.91 4.26
C SER A 526 -20.97 13.78 2.78
N ALA A 527 -20.77 12.58 2.22
CA ALA A 527 -21.13 12.31 0.83
C ALA A 527 -22.63 12.41 0.57
N PHE A 528 -23.44 11.86 1.48
CA PHE A 528 -24.90 11.90 1.43
C PHE A 528 -25.43 13.34 1.48
N GLU A 529 -24.98 14.13 2.45
CA GLU A 529 -25.39 15.52 2.63
C GLU A 529 -24.98 16.38 1.43
N VAL A 530 -23.74 16.23 0.93
CA VAL A 530 -23.28 16.97 -0.25
C VAL A 530 -24.17 16.65 -1.46
N PHE A 531 -24.53 15.39 -1.67
CA PHE A 531 -25.40 14.99 -2.78
C PHE A 531 -26.83 15.56 -2.61
N PHE A 532 -27.53 15.16 -1.55
CA PHE A 532 -28.96 15.42 -1.40
C PHE A 532 -29.29 16.89 -1.09
N SER A 533 -28.36 17.65 -0.51
CA SER A 533 -28.57 19.10 -0.30
C SER A 533 -28.46 19.92 -1.60
N SER A 534 -27.82 19.37 -2.63
CA SER A 534 -27.65 20.03 -3.94
C SER A 534 -28.71 19.60 -4.98
N LEU A 535 -29.41 18.49 -4.72
CA LEU A 535 -30.29 17.82 -5.66
C LEU A 535 -31.55 18.65 -5.98
N GLN A 536 -31.85 18.87 -7.26
CA GLN A 536 -33.04 19.58 -7.70
C GLN A 536 -34.21 18.63 -7.98
N PRO A 537 -35.48 19.09 -7.96
CA PRO A 537 -36.65 18.25 -8.27
C PRO A 537 -36.59 17.57 -9.65
N GLU A 538 -35.98 18.23 -10.62
CA GLU A 538 -35.76 17.69 -11.98
C GLU A 538 -34.79 16.50 -11.96
N ASP A 539 -33.73 16.57 -11.16
CA ASP A 539 -32.76 15.49 -10.99
C ASP A 539 -33.42 14.26 -10.34
N ILE A 540 -34.23 14.47 -9.30
CA ILE A 540 -34.99 13.40 -8.64
C ILE A 540 -35.89 12.69 -9.65
N SER A 541 -36.63 13.47 -10.45
CA SER A 541 -37.53 12.92 -11.47
C SER A 541 -36.77 12.14 -12.55
N ARG A 542 -35.59 12.62 -12.93
CA ARG A 542 -34.69 11.93 -13.86
C ARG A 542 -34.22 10.59 -13.28
N TYR A 543 -33.75 10.58 -12.03
CA TYR A 543 -33.31 9.35 -11.35
C TYR A 543 -34.43 8.33 -11.17
N GLN A 544 -35.62 8.78 -10.78
CA GLN A 544 -36.80 7.94 -10.68
C GLN A 544 -37.16 7.29 -12.01
N THR A 545 -37.09 8.06 -13.10
CA THR A 545 -37.37 7.55 -14.45
C THR A 545 -36.28 6.58 -14.93
N MET A 546 -35.01 6.91 -14.72
CA MET A 546 -33.87 6.09 -15.16
C MET A 546 -33.84 4.74 -14.46
N PHE A 547 -34.04 4.72 -13.14
CA PHE A 547 -33.90 3.53 -12.32
C PHE A 547 -35.23 2.87 -11.91
N ASN A 548 -36.34 3.36 -12.48
CA ASN A 548 -37.70 2.94 -12.17
C ASN A 548 -38.00 2.97 -10.66
N LEU A 549 -37.63 4.08 -10.01
CA LEU A 549 -37.86 4.30 -8.58
C LEU A 549 -39.20 5.01 -8.36
N THR A 550 -39.89 4.62 -7.30
CA THR A 550 -41.22 5.16 -6.96
C THR A 550 -41.15 6.36 -6.01
N SER A 551 -40.01 6.58 -5.36
CA SER A 551 -39.85 7.62 -4.34
C SER A 551 -38.41 8.11 -4.20
N LEU A 552 -38.23 9.28 -3.59
CA LEU A 552 -36.91 9.76 -3.17
C LEU A 552 -36.27 8.82 -2.12
N GLN A 553 -37.09 8.15 -1.31
CA GLN A 553 -36.62 7.21 -0.30
C GLN A 553 -35.88 6.02 -0.94
N GLU A 554 -36.36 5.48 -2.05
CA GLU A 554 -35.67 4.41 -2.79
C GLU A 554 -34.32 4.88 -3.36
N LEU A 555 -34.22 6.15 -3.80
CA LEU A 555 -32.94 6.72 -4.23
C LEU A 555 -31.96 6.83 -3.05
N LYS A 556 -32.43 7.27 -1.87
CA LYS A 556 -31.61 7.30 -0.65
C LYS A 556 -31.14 5.89 -0.23
N GLN A 557 -32.02 4.88 -0.30
CA GLN A 557 -31.64 3.49 -0.01
C GLN A 557 -30.55 2.99 -0.96
N MET A 558 -30.71 3.26 -2.26
CA MET A 558 -29.72 2.89 -3.27
C MET A 558 -28.38 3.62 -3.07
N PHE A 559 -28.40 4.87 -2.60
CA PHE A 559 -27.18 5.60 -2.22
C PHE A 559 -26.40 4.84 -1.13
N PHE A 560 -27.05 4.45 -0.03
CA PHE A 560 -26.38 3.71 1.06
C PHE A 560 -25.88 2.34 0.62
N LEU A 561 -26.63 1.64 -0.23
CA LEU A 561 -26.21 0.36 -0.79
C LEU A 561 -24.95 0.48 -1.64
N ASN A 562 -24.89 1.48 -2.53
CA ASN A 562 -23.69 1.71 -3.33
C ASN A 562 -22.50 2.19 -2.48
N ALA A 563 -22.76 2.99 -1.43
CA ALA A 563 -21.71 3.52 -0.55
C ALA A 563 -20.97 2.44 0.25
N VAL A 564 -21.65 1.34 0.60
CA VAL A 564 -21.02 0.22 1.33
C VAL A 564 -20.49 -0.87 0.41
N HIS A 565 -20.78 -0.80 -0.89
CA HIS A 565 -20.41 -1.86 -1.82
C HIS A 565 -18.89 -2.11 -1.85
N TYR A 566 -18.07 -1.06 -1.80
CA TYR A 566 -16.60 -1.19 -1.74
C TYR A 566 -16.09 -1.99 -0.52
N ARG A 567 -16.89 -2.08 0.55
CA ARG A 567 -16.58 -2.83 1.78
C ARG A 567 -17.03 -4.29 1.72
N CYS A 568 -17.69 -4.73 0.65
CA CYS A 568 -18.11 -6.12 0.52
C CYS A 568 -16.91 -7.06 0.35
N GLU A 569 -16.93 -8.16 1.08
CA GLU A 569 -15.87 -9.15 1.10
C GLU A 569 -16.37 -10.54 1.53
N TRP A 570 -15.48 -11.52 1.43
CA TRP A 570 -15.76 -12.90 1.79
C TRP A 570 -15.80 -13.17 3.29
N TYR A 571 -14.91 -12.54 4.07
CA TYR A 571 -14.68 -12.91 5.48
C TYR A 571 -15.33 -11.97 6.49
N VAL A 572 -16.24 -11.09 6.05
CA VAL A 572 -17.09 -10.20 6.87
C VAL A 572 -16.37 -9.34 7.92
N ALA A 573 -15.08 -9.07 7.76
CA ALA A 573 -14.29 -8.24 8.67
C ALA A 573 -14.79 -6.77 8.74
N ASN A 574 -15.41 -6.27 7.67
CA ASN A 574 -15.99 -4.94 7.58
C ASN A 574 -17.46 -4.88 8.08
N ALA A 575 -18.03 -6.00 8.55
CA ALA A 575 -19.43 -6.04 9.00
C ALA A 575 -19.67 -5.08 10.16
N ASP A 576 -18.78 -5.05 11.15
CA ASP A 576 -18.90 -4.16 12.31
C ASP A 576 -18.87 -2.69 11.90
N VAL A 577 -17.99 -2.31 10.96
CA VAL A 577 -17.88 -0.93 10.45
C VAL A 577 -19.14 -0.51 9.69
N VAL A 578 -19.68 -1.39 8.84
CA VAL A 578 -20.89 -1.13 8.04
C VAL A 578 -22.15 -1.08 8.92
N ASP A 579 -22.30 -2.03 9.85
CA ASP A 579 -23.45 -2.09 10.76
C ASP A 579 -23.41 -0.96 11.80
N PHE A 580 -22.22 -0.53 12.23
CA PHE A 580 -22.06 0.66 13.06
C PHE A 580 -22.58 1.91 12.32
N MET A 581 -22.22 2.09 11.04
CA MET A 581 -22.75 3.18 10.23
C MET A 581 -24.28 3.16 10.14
N ALA A 582 -24.87 2.00 9.85
CA ALA A 582 -26.32 1.84 9.72
C ALA A 582 -27.08 2.15 11.01
N THR A 583 -26.49 1.85 12.17
CA THR A 583 -27.12 2.10 13.48
C THR A 583 -26.96 3.54 13.95
N HIS A 584 -25.90 4.24 13.54
CA HIS A 584 -25.57 5.58 14.04
C HIS A 584 -25.98 6.72 13.10
N LEU A 585 -26.14 6.49 11.79
CA LEU A 585 -26.59 7.54 10.86
C LEU A 585 -28.11 7.77 10.90
N SER A 586 -28.53 9.01 11.12
CA SER A 586 -29.96 9.41 11.07
C SER A 586 -30.52 9.27 9.67
N ASP A 587 -29.72 9.67 8.68
CA ASP A 587 -30.11 9.67 7.28
C ASP A 587 -30.37 8.24 6.79
N PHE A 588 -29.57 7.28 7.27
CA PHE A 588 -29.79 5.86 7.04
C PHE A 588 -31.11 5.39 7.69
N ALA A 589 -31.30 5.70 8.97
CA ALA A 589 -32.49 5.28 9.71
C ALA A 589 -33.79 5.82 9.09
N GLU A 590 -33.79 7.06 8.59
CA GLU A 590 -34.91 7.63 7.84
C GLU A 590 -35.11 6.90 6.51
N SER A 591 -34.03 6.64 5.77
CA SER A 591 -34.09 6.01 4.45
C SER A 591 -34.65 4.58 4.50
N PHE A 592 -34.33 3.82 5.54
CA PHE A 592 -34.78 2.43 5.72
C PHE A 592 -35.95 2.25 6.71
N ASP A 593 -36.56 3.35 7.19
CA ASP A 593 -37.65 3.33 8.20
C ASP A 593 -37.28 2.51 9.45
N CYS A 594 -36.08 2.73 9.99
CA CYS A 594 -35.56 2.05 11.17
C CYS A 594 -36.16 2.65 12.46
N LYS A 595 -37.42 2.28 12.75
CA LYS A 595 -38.21 2.82 13.87
C LYS A 595 -37.56 2.65 15.23
N MET A 596 -36.95 1.48 15.49
CA MET A 596 -36.27 1.23 16.76
C MET A 596 -35.05 2.14 16.94
N ASN A 597 -34.19 2.25 15.93
CA ASN A 597 -33.00 3.10 15.99
C ASN A 597 -33.40 4.58 16.16
N SER A 598 -34.47 5.00 15.50
CA SER A 598 -35.04 6.34 15.64
C SER A 598 -35.57 6.59 17.06
N PHE A 599 -36.23 5.61 17.67
CA PHE A 599 -36.71 5.69 19.05
C PHE A 599 -35.56 5.72 20.06
N LEU A 600 -34.53 4.89 19.87
CA LEU A 600 -33.38 4.82 20.78
C LEU A 600 -32.58 6.13 20.81
N LYS A 601 -32.50 6.87 19.70
CA LYS A 601 -31.86 8.20 19.63
C LYS A 601 -32.54 9.28 20.49
N MET A 602 -33.71 9.01 21.04
CA MET A 602 -34.38 9.91 21.98
C MET A 602 -33.85 9.81 23.43
N PHE A 603 -33.11 8.74 23.74
CA PHE A 603 -32.50 8.47 25.05
C PHE A 603 -30.98 8.65 24.95
#